data_AF-A0A1D6F1V8-F1
#
_entry.id   AF-A0A1D6F1V8-F1
#
_cell.length_a   1.000
_cell.length_b   1.000
_cell.length_c   1.000
_cell.angle_alpha   90.00
_cell.angle_beta   90.00
_cell.angle_gamma   90.00
#
_symmetry.space_group_name_H-M   'P 1'
#
loop_
_entity.id
_entity.type
_entity.pdbx_description
1 polymer ?
#
loop_
_entity_poly.entity_id
_entity_poly.type
_entity_poly.pdbx_seq_one_letter_code
_entity_poly.pdbx_strand_id
1 'polypeptide(L)'
;MPEFEASQFLRREADVSVDDVYGHCWKGEADVEDVGAEYGFVFAPGAKRPDGWPYRFPSTNTTILYHWSSTLCDLEPLNPSDRVTSYAMHLDRPPAFLKSNLYMLHVLVLNTGGR
;
A
#
# COMPACT_ATOMS: atom_id res chain seq x y z
N MET A 1 -2.11 -13.25 25.33
CA MET A 1 -1.50 -13.05 24.01
C MET A 1 -0.18 -13.79 24.03
N PRO A 2 0.08 -14.73 23.10
CA PRO A 2 1.37 -15.40 23.02
C PRO A 2 2.48 -14.40 22.67
N GLU A 3 3.73 -14.76 22.97
CA GLU A 3 4.91 -14.00 22.58
C GLU A 3 4.99 -13.92 21.04
N PHE A 4 5.24 -12.72 20.52
CA PHE A 4 5.27 -12.47 19.07
C PHE A 4 6.71 -12.48 18.56
N GLU A 5 7.02 -13.47 17.72
CA GLU A 5 8.30 -13.59 17.03
C GLU A 5 8.17 -13.06 15.59
N ALA A 6 8.62 -11.83 15.36
CA ALA A 6 8.50 -11.14 14.06
C ALA A 6 9.17 -11.94 12.92
N SER A 7 10.30 -12.60 13.21
CA SER A 7 11.02 -13.43 12.24
C SER A 7 10.22 -14.65 11.77
N GLN A 8 9.41 -15.25 12.65
CA GLN A 8 8.53 -16.37 12.29
C GLN A 8 7.31 -15.90 11.50
N PHE A 9 6.78 -14.72 11.84
CA PHE A 9 5.67 -14.10 11.11
C PHE A 9 6.07 -13.76 9.67
N LEU A 10 7.21 -13.08 9.48
CA LEU A 10 7.71 -12.71 8.16
C LEU A 10 7.97 -13.94 7.25
N ARG A 11 8.42 -15.05 7.82
CA ARG A 11 8.62 -16.30 7.05
C ARG A 11 7.32 -16.96 6.59
N ARG A 12 6.19 -16.67 7.23
CA ARG A 12 4.89 -17.26 6.89
C ARG A 12 4.08 -16.41 5.93
N GLU A 13 4.10 -15.09 6.12
CA GLU A 13 3.26 -14.16 5.39
C GLU A 13 4.11 -13.38 4.39
N ALA A 14 4.05 -13.77 3.11
CA ALA A 14 4.64 -12.99 2.03
C ALA A 14 3.66 -11.88 1.60
N ASP A 15 4.14 -10.66 1.35
CA ASP A 15 3.36 -9.57 0.74
C ASP A 15 2.08 -9.20 1.53
N VAL A 16 2.29 -8.47 2.63
CA VAL A 16 1.23 -7.96 3.50
C VAL A 16 0.91 -6.52 3.16
N SER A 17 -0.34 -6.19 2.82
CA SER A 17 -0.77 -4.79 2.72
C SER A 17 -1.50 -4.34 3.99
N VAL A 18 -1.13 -3.18 4.54
CA VAL A 18 -1.86 -2.52 5.65
C VAL A 18 -2.38 -1.16 5.17
N ASP A 19 -3.66 -0.88 5.42
CA ASP A 19 -4.28 0.42 5.16
C ASP A 19 -4.41 1.24 6.47
N ASP A 20 -4.01 2.51 6.37
CA ASP A 20 -3.96 3.59 7.37
C ASP A 20 -2.96 3.56 8.56
N VAL A 21 -2.29 4.71 8.69
CA VAL A 21 -1.37 5.26 9.73
C VAL A 21 0.02 4.59 9.94
N TYR A 22 1.07 5.36 9.60
CA TYR A 22 2.52 5.16 9.83
C TYR A 22 3.31 4.28 8.84
N GLY A 23 3.25 4.58 7.54
CA GLY A 23 4.05 3.93 6.48
C GLY A 23 5.56 4.25 6.42
N HIS A 24 6.20 4.64 7.53
CA HIS A 24 7.63 5.02 7.55
C HIS A 24 8.49 4.22 8.53
N CYS A 25 7.93 3.20 9.19
CA CYS A 25 8.61 2.50 10.29
C CYS A 25 9.95 1.87 9.88
N TRP A 26 10.07 1.40 8.63
CA TRP A 26 11.22 0.64 8.15
C TRP A 26 12.22 1.48 7.35
N LYS A 27 11.97 2.78 7.21
CA LYS A 27 12.85 3.68 6.46
C LYS A 27 14.14 3.93 7.24
N GLY A 28 15.22 3.23 6.86
CA GLY A 28 16.53 3.35 7.50
C GLY A 28 16.99 2.08 8.24
N GLU A 29 16.21 1.01 8.21
CA GLU A 29 16.65 -0.32 8.63
C GLU A 29 17.73 -0.85 7.68
N ALA A 30 18.79 -1.47 8.18
CA ALA A 30 19.95 -1.87 7.37
C ALA A 30 19.69 -3.06 6.42
N ASP A 31 18.64 -3.85 6.67
CA ASP A 31 18.31 -5.08 5.93
C ASP A 31 16.91 -5.00 5.28
N VAL A 32 16.61 -3.85 4.68
CA VAL A 32 15.32 -3.59 4.02
C VAL A 32 15.53 -2.86 2.70
N GLU A 33 14.87 -3.32 1.64
CA GLU A 33 14.89 -2.74 0.30
C GLU A 33 13.57 -2.01 -0.01
N ASP A 34 13.65 -0.79 -0.54
CA ASP A 34 12.48 -0.09 -1.09
C ASP A 34 12.17 -0.65 -2.48
N VAL A 35 10.99 -1.25 -2.63
CA VAL A 35 10.51 -1.87 -3.88
C VAL A 35 9.34 -1.12 -4.49
N GLY A 36 9.23 0.19 -4.21
CA GLY A 36 8.12 1.06 -4.62
C GLY A 36 7.74 0.96 -6.09
N ALA A 37 8.75 0.89 -6.96
CA ALA A 37 8.57 0.81 -8.40
C ALA A 37 7.85 -0.47 -8.85
N GLU A 38 8.04 -1.60 -8.16
CA GLU A 38 7.41 -2.88 -8.51
C GLU A 38 5.89 -2.84 -8.32
N TYR A 39 5.43 -2.03 -7.36
CA TYR A 39 4.02 -1.86 -7.01
C TYR A 39 3.39 -0.60 -7.61
N GLY A 40 4.13 0.15 -8.44
CA GLY A 40 3.66 1.36 -9.10
C GLY A 40 3.69 2.64 -8.25
N PHE A 41 4.38 2.64 -7.10
CA PHE A 41 4.58 3.84 -6.27
C PHE A 41 5.69 4.73 -6.83
N VAL A 42 5.48 5.23 -8.04
CA VAL A 42 6.35 6.22 -8.65
C VAL A 42 5.89 7.61 -8.20
N PHE A 43 6.83 8.47 -7.81
CA PHE A 43 6.52 9.88 -7.53
C PHE A 43 5.99 10.55 -8.80
N ALA A 44 4.68 10.74 -8.88
CA ALA A 44 4.09 11.51 -9.96
C ALA A 44 4.63 12.96 -9.92
N PRO A 45 4.85 13.62 -11.07
CA PRO A 45 5.33 15.00 -11.10
C PRO A 45 4.42 15.94 -10.28
N GLY A 46 4.96 16.51 -9.20
CA GLY A 46 4.23 17.41 -8.30
C GLY A 46 3.53 16.73 -7.12
N ALA A 47 3.59 15.40 -6.99
CA ALA A 47 3.13 14.70 -5.81
C ALA A 47 4.01 15.06 -4.59
N LYS A 48 3.38 15.30 -3.43
CA LYS A 48 4.10 15.58 -2.18
C LYS A 48 4.59 14.31 -1.48
N ARG A 49 3.99 13.17 -1.79
CA ARG A 49 4.29 11.84 -1.23
C ARG A 49 3.88 10.76 -2.24
N PRO A 50 4.50 9.57 -2.20
CA PRO A 50 3.99 8.43 -2.93
C PRO A 50 2.71 7.91 -2.25
N ASP A 51 1.88 7.17 -2.99
CA ASP A 51 0.64 6.58 -2.48
C ASP A 51 0.88 5.33 -1.61
N GLY A 52 2.14 4.96 -1.37
CA GLY A 52 2.50 3.82 -0.55
C GLY A 52 4.01 3.66 -0.35
N TRP A 53 4.37 2.71 0.53
CA TRP A 53 5.74 2.32 0.84
C TRP A 53 5.82 0.79 0.97
N PRO A 54 6.38 0.09 -0.03
CA PRO A 54 6.69 -1.31 0.07
C PRO A 54 8.16 -1.55 0.39
N TYR A 55 8.38 -2.40 1.38
CA TYR A 55 9.67 -2.74 1.95
C TYR A 55 9.87 -4.23 1.89
N ARG A 56 10.88 -4.68 1.13
CA ARG A 56 11.27 -6.09 1.05
C ARG A 56 12.35 -6.40 2.07
N PHE A 57 12.16 -7.49 2.81
CA PHE A 57 13.13 -8.09 3.71
C PHE A 57 13.88 -9.18 2.95
N PRO A 58 15.14 -8.96 2.51
CA PRO A 58 15.84 -9.91 1.64
C PRO A 58 16.07 -11.28 2.29
N SER A 59 16.28 -11.30 3.60
CA SER A 59 16.52 -12.52 4.38
C SER A 59 15.36 -13.51 4.37
N THR A 60 14.12 -13.04 4.15
CA THR A 60 12.92 -13.90 4.06
C THR A 60 12.20 -13.80 2.71
N ASN A 61 12.66 -12.91 1.83
CA ASN A 61 11.98 -12.53 0.58
C ASN A 61 10.52 -12.11 0.81
N THR A 62 10.26 -11.42 1.91
CA THR A 62 8.92 -10.95 2.29
C THR A 62 8.81 -9.47 1.99
N THR A 63 7.78 -9.03 1.27
CA THR A 63 7.46 -7.60 1.21
C THR A 63 6.37 -7.26 2.24
N ILE A 64 6.59 -6.19 2.99
CA ILE A 64 5.53 -5.51 3.72
C ILE A 64 5.24 -4.22 2.98
N LEU A 65 3.98 -4.05 2.62
CA LEU A 65 3.48 -2.96 1.83
C LEU A 65 2.52 -2.13 2.67
N TYR A 66 2.67 -0.82 2.59
CA TYR A 66 1.63 0.11 2.98
C TYR A 66 1.11 0.82 1.74
N HIS A 67 -0.21 0.86 1.56
CA HIS A 67 -0.87 1.65 0.53
C HIS A 67 -1.87 2.58 1.21
N TRP A 68 -1.81 3.87 0.88
CA TRP A 68 -2.70 4.88 1.42
C TRP A 68 -4.02 4.90 0.63
N SER A 69 -5.13 4.48 1.23
CA SER A 69 -6.47 4.75 0.70
C SER A 69 -7.37 5.39 1.76
N SER A 70 -8.20 6.35 1.36
CA SER A 70 -9.21 6.94 2.26
C SER A 70 -10.56 6.24 2.22
N THR A 71 -10.82 5.42 1.19
CA THR A 71 -12.18 4.93 0.89
C THR A 71 -12.26 3.46 0.51
N LEU A 72 -11.13 2.82 0.17
CA LEU A 72 -11.09 1.50 -0.47
C LEU A 72 -12.00 1.37 -1.70
N CYS A 73 -12.31 2.49 -2.36
CA CYS A 73 -13.10 2.54 -3.58
C CYS A 73 -12.29 3.11 -4.74
N ASP A 74 -12.72 2.79 -5.96
CA ASP A 74 -12.17 3.44 -7.15
C ASP A 74 -12.67 4.89 -7.24
N LEU A 75 -11.76 5.81 -7.60
CA LEU A 75 -12.06 7.23 -7.75
C LEU A 75 -11.86 7.63 -9.21
N GLU A 76 -12.88 8.25 -9.80
CA GLU A 76 -12.85 8.73 -11.18
C GLU A 76 -13.08 10.24 -11.22
N PRO A 77 -12.19 11.03 -11.84
CA PRO A 77 -12.39 12.47 -11.96
C PRO A 77 -13.59 12.76 -12.86
N LEU A 78 -14.49 13.65 -12.43
CA LEU A 78 -15.63 14.06 -13.25
C LEU A 78 -15.21 14.80 -14.52
N ASN A 79 -14.04 15.45 -14.50
CA ASN A 79 -13.41 16.07 -15.65
C ASN A 79 -11.89 15.82 -15.64
N PRO A 80 -11.38 14.85 -16.42
CA PRO A 80 -9.95 14.50 -16.44
C PRO A 80 -9.00 15.63 -16.86
N SER A 81 -9.50 16.65 -17.55
CA SER A 81 -8.69 17.79 -18.00
C SER A 81 -8.58 18.92 -16.96
N ASP A 82 -9.41 18.90 -15.91
CA ASP A 82 -9.44 19.91 -14.86
C ASP A 82 -8.82 19.35 -13.57
N ARG A 83 -7.74 19.99 -13.11
CA ARG A 83 -7.02 19.59 -11.89
C ARG A 83 -7.79 19.84 -10.59
N VAL A 84 -8.84 20.67 -10.62
CA VAL A 84 -9.66 21.03 -9.45
C VAL A 84 -11.03 20.34 -9.49
N THR A 85 -11.21 19.37 -10.39
CA THR A 85 -12.47 18.65 -10.51
C THR A 85 -12.84 17.84 -9.26
N SER A 86 -14.14 17.61 -9.08
CA SER A 86 -14.64 16.65 -8.11
C SER A 86 -14.50 15.22 -8.64
N TYR A 87 -14.59 14.25 -7.74
CA TYR A 87 -14.41 12.83 -8.05
C TYR A 87 -15.69 12.05 -7.79
N ALA A 88 -16.04 11.14 -8.69
CA ALA A 88 -17.02 10.10 -8.45
C ALA A 88 -16.34 8.92 -7.73
N MET A 89 -17.04 8.35 -6.74
CA MET A 89 -16.60 7.17 -6.01
C MET A 89 -17.44 5.97 -6.44
N HIS A 90 -16.80 4.95 -7.00
CA HIS A 90 -17.47 3.71 -7.40
C HIS A 90 -17.46 2.71 -6.24
N LEU A 91 -18.58 2.61 -5.52
CA LEU A 91 -18.72 1.74 -4.34
C LEU A 91 -18.67 0.24 -4.67
N ASP A 92 -18.83 -0.11 -5.95
CA ASP A 92 -18.81 -1.47 -6.47
C ASP A 92 -17.43 -1.88 -7.03
N ARG A 93 -16.44 -0.98 -7.00
CA ARG A 93 -15.13 -1.20 -7.63
C ARG A 93 -14.00 -1.02 -6.61
N PRO A 94 -13.06 -1.98 -6.51
CA PRO A 94 -11.88 -1.81 -5.67
C PRO A 94 -10.98 -0.69 -6.21
N PRO A 95 -10.10 -0.11 -5.39
CA PRO A 95 -9.15 0.90 -5.85
C PRO A 95 -8.25 0.37 -6.96
N ALA A 96 -7.85 1.25 -7.88
CA ALA A 96 -6.94 0.92 -8.98
C ALA A 96 -5.69 0.15 -8.51
N PHE A 97 -5.14 0.49 -7.34
CA PHE A 97 -4.01 -0.23 -6.74
C PHE A 97 -4.29 -1.72 -6.56
N LEU A 98 -5.41 -2.09 -5.94
CA LEU A 98 -5.76 -3.49 -5.73
C LEU A 98 -6.04 -4.19 -7.06
N LYS A 99 -6.70 -3.53 -8.01
CA LYS A 99 -6.90 -4.11 -9.35
C LYS A 99 -5.58 -4.53 -10.01
N SER A 100 -4.53 -3.73 -9.83
CA SER A 100 -3.22 -3.96 -10.44
C SER A 100 -2.30 -4.86 -9.64
N ASN A 101 -2.50 -5.03 -8.33
CA ASN A 101 -1.53 -5.70 -7.46
C ASN A 101 -2.09 -6.88 -6.66
N LEU A 102 -3.41 -7.12 -6.65
CA LEU A 102 -4.03 -8.15 -5.81
C LEU A 102 -3.45 -9.55 -6.03
N TYR A 103 -3.01 -9.88 -7.25
CA TYR A 103 -2.42 -11.18 -7.57
C TYR A 103 -1.05 -11.42 -6.94
N MET A 104 -0.37 -10.37 -6.47
CA MET A 104 0.93 -10.44 -5.81
C MET A 104 0.81 -10.49 -4.29
N LEU A 105 -0.36 -10.18 -3.72
CA LEU A 105 -0.55 -10.10 -2.28
C LEU A 105 -1.00 -11.46 -1.74
N HIS A 106 -0.26 -12.02 -0.78
CA HIS A 106 -0.70 -13.24 -0.10
C HIS A 106 -1.60 -12.90 1.11
N VAL A 107 -1.37 -11.74 1.73
CA VAL A 107 -2.19 -11.24 2.84
C VAL A 107 -2.63 -9.81 2.56
N LEU A 108 -3.94 -9.61 2.61
CA LEU A 108 -4.57 -8.31 2.43
C LEU A 108 -5.26 -7.91 3.74
N VAL A 109 -4.72 -6.91 4.44
CA VAL A 109 -5.36 -6.31 5.61
C VAL A 109 -6.02 -5.00 5.17
N LEU A 110 -7.35 -4.99 5.18
CA LEU A 110 -8.14 -3.81 4.84
C LEU A 110 -8.60 -3.12 6.12
N ASN A 111 -8.40 -1.81 6.18
CA ASN A 111 -8.92 -0.98 7.26
C ASN A 111 -9.39 0.35 6.69
N THR A 112 -10.66 0.68 6.92
CA THR A 112 -11.23 2.01 6.65
C THR A 112 -11.79 2.52 7.95
N GLY A 113 -11.03 3.40 8.62
CA GLY A 113 -11.37 3.94 9.92
C GLY A 113 -11.22 5.46 9.92
N GLY A 114 -12.17 6.16 9.29
CA GLY A 114 -12.28 7.61 9.45
C GLY A 114 -12.84 7.95 10.84
N ARG A 115 -12.27 8.98 11.49
CA ARG A 115 -13.00 9.71 12.54
C ARG A 115 -14.07 10.59 11.93
#